data_AF-A0A7X3MLA1-F1
#
_entry.id   AF-A0A7X3MLA1-F1
#
_cell.length_a   1.000
_cell.length_b   1.000
_cell.length_c   1.000
_cell.angle_alpha   90.00
_cell.angle_beta   90.00
_cell.angle_gamma   90.00
#
_symmetry.space_group_name_H-M   'P 1'
#
loop_
_entity.id
_entity.type
_entity.pdbx_description
1 polymer ?
#
loop_
_entity_poly.entity_id
_entity_poly.type
_entity_poly.pdbx_seq_one_letter_code
_entity_poly.pdbx_strand_id
1 'polypeptide(L)'
;MNRMELHDAYTILERNYRCQENSIIYDLHENSQFSVQFFWEFYDSVMTLAQDALGKGANIQTAMKITFVYQQILKEMIFHFDEQDESRLKHFPRNYMEYIERLDDGLSAYFCGVFIDEKLYSLKR
;
A
#
# COMPACT_ATOMS: atom_id res chain seq x y z
N MET A 1 -9.68 12.87 -10.33
CA MET A 1 -8.85 12.38 -9.21
C MET A 1 -7.98 13.55 -8.79
N ASN A 2 -8.05 14.01 -7.53
CA ASN A 2 -7.09 15.00 -7.04
C ASN A 2 -5.71 14.34 -7.11
N ARG A 3 -4.78 14.95 -7.84
CA ARG A 3 -3.45 14.37 -8.04
C ARG A 3 -2.65 14.61 -6.77
N MET A 4 -2.19 13.53 -6.13
CA MET A 4 -1.24 13.64 -5.01
C MET A 4 0.05 14.28 -5.54
N GLU A 5 0.60 15.23 -4.79
CA GLU A 5 1.88 15.84 -5.14
C GLU A 5 3.03 14.85 -4.89
N LEU A 6 4.07 14.91 -5.73
CA LEU A 6 5.18 13.94 -5.66
C LEU A 6 5.89 13.96 -4.30
N HIS A 7 6.02 15.14 -3.69
CA HIS A 7 6.61 15.28 -2.36
C HIS A 7 5.80 14.54 -1.28
N ASP A 8 4.48 14.62 -1.36
CA ASP A 8 3.57 13.94 -0.42
C ASP A 8 3.66 12.42 -0.61
N ALA A 9 3.74 11.94 -1.86
CA ALA A 9 3.90 10.53 -2.15
C ALA A 9 5.19 9.95 -1.53
N TYR A 10 6.32 10.65 -1.66
CA TYR A 10 7.57 10.24 -1.00
C TYR A 10 7.45 10.26 0.53
N THR A 11 6.76 11.26 1.09
CA THR A 11 6.54 11.37 2.53
C THR A 11 5.73 10.19 3.07
N ILE A 12 4.65 9.83 2.39
CA ILE A 12 3.79 8.69 2.76
C ILE A 12 4.55 7.38 2.66
N LEU A 13 5.32 7.17 1.58
CA LEU A 13 6.15 5.97 1.42
C LEU A 13 7.19 5.86 2.55
N GLU A 14 7.89 6.96 2.85
CA GLU A 14 8.92 6.96 3.90
C GLU A 14 8.33 6.68 5.28
N ARG A 15 7.16 7.26 5.58
CA ARG A 15 6.44 7.05 6.84
C ARG A 15 6.06 5.58 7.03
N ASN A 16 5.54 4.93 5.98
CA ASN A 16 5.24 3.51 6.00
C ASN A 16 6.51 2.66 6.15
N TYR A 17 7.56 2.97 5.39
CA TYR A 17 8.84 2.27 5.46
C TYR A 17 9.47 2.31 6.86
N ARG A 18 9.28 3.43 7.58
CA ARG A 18 9.80 3.63 8.94
C ARG A 18 8.86 3.20 10.06
N CYS A 19 7.69 2.61 9.73
CA CYS A 19 6.65 2.28 10.71
C CYS A 19 6.31 3.46 11.64
N GLN A 20 6.05 4.63 11.05
CA GLN A 20 5.71 5.84 11.81
C GLN A 20 4.20 6.02 11.95
N GLU A 21 3.77 6.69 13.02
CA GLU A 21 2.38 7.10 13.24
C GLU A 21 1.75 7.72 11.99
N ASN A 22 0.46 7.48 11.76
CA ASN A 22 -0.28 7.88 10.56
C ASN A 22 0.19 7.18 9.28
N SER A 23 0.46 5.87 9.37
CA SER A 23 0.79 5.00 8.25
C SER A 23 0.06 3.66 8.38
N ILE A 24 -0.14 2.96 7.26
CA ILE A 24 -0.84 1.66 7.31
C ILE A 24 0.00 0.63 8.05
N ILE A 25 1.33 0.65 7.92
CA ILE A 25 2.20 -0.26 8.67
C ILE A 25 2.10 -0.03 10.18
N TYR A 26 2.10 1.23 10.62
CA TYR A 26 1.92 1.54 12.04
C TYR A 26 0.58 1.05 12.57
N ASP A 27 -0.52 1.27 11.83
CA ASP A 27 -1.84 0.82 12.27
C ASP A 27 -1.95 -0.71 12.32
N LEU A 28 -1.33 -1.41 11.38
CA LEU A 28 -1.32 -2.87 11.38
C LEU A 28 -0.51 -3.43 12.57
N HIS A 29 0.72 -2.93 12.78
CA HIS A 29 1.65 -3.44 13.79
C HIS A 29 1.29 -2.99 15.22
N GLU A 30 1.11 -1.69 15.44
CA GLU A 30 1.00 -1.12 16.78
C GLU A 30 -0.45 -1.04 17.27
N ASN A 31 -1.39 -0.76 16.36
CA ASN A 31 -2.81 -0.62 16.71
C ASN A 31 -3.63 -1.90 16.48
N SER A 32 -3.03 -2.92 15.85
CA SER A 32 -3.70 -4.13 15.36
C SER A 32 -4.99 -3.78 14.61
N GLN A 33 -4.91 -2.86 13.65
CA GLN A 33 -6.05 -2.32 12.92
C GLN A 33 -5.76 -2.19 11.43
N PHE A 34 -6.73 -2.59 10.60
CA PHE A 34 -6.69 -2.29 9.18
C PHE A 34 -7.35 -0.92 8.92
N SER A 35 -6.53 0.08 8.54
CA SER A 35 -7.01 1.41 8.18
C SER A 35 -7.20 1.56 6.69
N VAL A 36 -8.47 1.59 6.24
CA VAL A 36 -8.82 1.82 4.83
C VAL A 36 -8.30 3.16 4.32
N GLN A 37 -8.29 4.18 5.18
CA GLN A 37 -7.73 5.49 4.82
C GLN A 37 -6.24 5.40 4.52
N PHE A 38 -5.43 4.86 5.45
CA PHE A 38 -3.98 4.79 5.25
C PHE A 38 -3.58 3.78 4.17
N PHE A 39 -4.40 2.76 3.93
CA PHE A 39 -4.25 1.91 2.75
C PHE A 39 -4.32 2.74 1.46
N TRP A 40 -5.36 3.56 1.30
CA TRP A 40 -5.54 4.36 0.09
C TRP A 40 -4.47 5.44 -0.06
N GLU A 41 -4.05 6.07 1.03
CA GLU A 41 -2.92 7.01 1.03
C GLU A 41 -1.64 6.32 0.53
N PHE A 42 -1.34 5.11 1.03
CA PHE A 42 -0.20 4.34 0.56
C PHE A 42 -0.33 3.95 -0.92
N TYR A 43 -1.47 3.38 -1.33
CA TYR A 43 -1.69 3.01 -2.73
C TYR A 43 -1.58 4.22 -3.67
N ASP A 44 -2.15 5.37 -3.32
CA ASP A 44 -2.00 6.61 -4.10
C ASP A 44 -0.56 7.07 -4.21
N SER A 45 0.21 6.93 -3.13
CA SER A 45 1.63 7.25 -3.15
C SER A 45 2.37 6.38 -4.16
N VAL A 46 2.08 5.08 -4.18
CA VAL A 46 2.67 4.13 -5.14
C VAL A 46 2.28 4.49 -6.58
N MET A 47 1.02 4.79 -6.85
CA MET A 47 0.56 5.17 -8.20
C MET A 47 1.18 6.48 -8.68
N THR A 48 1.37 7.44 -7.78
CA THR A 48 2.02 8.72 -8.08
C THR A 48 3.50 8.51 -8.40
N LEU A 49 4.19 7.68 -7.61
CA LEU A 49 5.59 7.33 -7.83
C LEU A 49 5.79 6.49 -9.10
N ALA A 50 4.85 5.60 -9.42
CA ALA A 50 4.84 4.84 -10.67
C ALA A 50 4.73 5.77 -11.88
N GLN A 51 3.86 6.78 -11.80
CA GLN A 51 3.71 7.77 -12.86
C GLN A 51 4.98 8.61 -13.06
N ASP A 52 5.70 8.95 -11.99
CA ASP A 52 7.00 9.63 -12.08
C ASP A 52 8.08 8.71 -12.68
N ALA A 53 8.09 7.42 -12.27
CA ALA A 53 9.00 6.40 -12.76
C ALA A 53 8.85 6.12 -14.26
N LEU A 54 7.62 6.21 -14.82
CA LEU A 54 7.41 6.13 -16.27
C LEU A 54 8.20 7.20 -17.05
N GLY A 55 8.30 8.41 -16.51
CA GLY A 55 8.96 9.53 -17.19
C GLY A 55 10.47 9.58 -16.96
N LYS A 56 10.92 9.20 -15.76
CA LYS A 56 12.32 9.37 -15.31
C LYS A 56 13.09 8.06 -15.11
N GLY A 57 12.43 6.92 -15.25
CA GLY A 57 12.95 5.61 -14.88
C GLY A 57 12.70 5.26 -13.41
N ALA A 58 12.59 3.97 -13.12
CA ALA A 58 12.38 3.48 -11.76
C ALA A 58 13.62 3.70 -10.88
N ASN A 59 13.40 4.23 -9.68
CA ASN A 59 14.44 4.37 -8.66
C ASN A 59 14.50 3.09 -7.79
N ILE A 60 15.68 2.50 -7.63
CA ILE A 60 15.85 1.25 -6.87
C ILE A 60 15.54 1.39 -5.38
N GLN A 61 15.86 2.54 -4.76
CA GLN A 61 15.58 2.77 -3.34
C GLN A 61 14.07 2.91 -3.11
N THR A 62 13.38 3.62 -3.99
CA THR A 62 11.92 3.70 -3.98
C THR A 62 11.29 2.32 -4.20
N ALA A 63 11.81 1.54 -5.16
CA ALA A 63 11.37 0.16 -5.42
C ALA A 63 11.45 -0.72 -4.17
N MET A 64 12.61 -0.73 -3.50
CA MET A 64 12.85 -1.50 -2.28
C MET A 64 11.87 -1.12 -1.16
N LYS A 65 11.60 0.18 -0.98
CA LYS A 65 10.66 0.66 0.04
C LYS A 65 9.23 0.24 -0.27
N ILE A 66 8.78 0.35 -1.52
CA ILE A 66 7.44 -0.10 -1.94
C ILE A 66 7.30 -1.60 -1.68
N THR A 67 8.26 -2.41 -2.13
CA THR A 67 8.26 -3.86 -1.90
C THR A 67 8.24 -4.21 -0.41
N PHE A 68 9.02 -3.51 0.41
CA PHE A 68 9.02 -3.72 1.85
C PHE A 68 7.63 -3.48 2.45
N VAL A 69 7.03 -2.32 2.18
CA VAL A 69 5.72 -1.96 2.72
C VAL A 69 4.64 -2.95 2.25
N TYR A 70 4.64 -3.29 0.96
CA TYR A 70 3.78 -4.33 0.40
C TYR A 70 3.89 -5.67 1.16
N GLN A 71 5.11 -6.16 1.37
CA GLN A 71 5.36 -7.42 2.07
C GLN A 71 4.88 -7.37 3.51
N GLN A 72 5.05 -6.24 4.21
CA GLN A 72 4.58 -6.09 5.57
C GLN A 72 3.05 -6.10 5.62
N ILE A 73 2.36 -5.39 4.73
CA ILE A 73 0.89 -5.44 4.65
C ILE A 73 0.43 -6.88 4.45
N LEU A 74 1.00 -7.61 3.50
CA LEU A 74 0.62 -9.01 3.26
C LEU A 74 0.86 -9.91 4.47
N LYS A 75 1.99 -9.78 5.16
CA LYS A 75 2.29 -10.58 6.35
C LYS A 75 1.26 -10.34 7.45
N GLU A 76 0.94 -9.09 7.75
CA GLU A 76 -0.07 -8.74 8.75
C GLU A 76 -1.46 -9.27 8.38
N MET A 77 -1.81 -9.21 7.09
CA MET A 77 -3.06 -9.81 6.60
C MET A 77 -3.06 -11.34 6.73
N ILE A 78 -1.91 -12.01 6.58
CA ILE A 78 -1.78 -13.47 6.76
C ILE A 78 -1.83 -13.83 8.25
N PHE A 79 -1.12 -13.10 9.09
CA PHE A 79 -1.09 -13.30 10.55
C PHE A 79 -2.47 -13.14 11.18
N HIS A 80 -3.32 -12.27 10.64
CA HIS A 80 -4.73 -12.19 11.03
C HIS A 80 -5.48 -13.53 10.97
N PHE A 81 -5.04 -14.47 10.13
CA PHE A 81 -5.64 -15.80 10.01
C PHE A 81 -4.88 -16.91 10.76
N ASP A 82 -3.72 -16.63 11.33
CA ASP A 82 -2.95 -17.62 12.08
C ASP A 82 -3.57 -17.83 13.46
N GLU A 83 -3.98 -19.05 13.79
CA GLU A 83 -4.58 -19.41 15.09
C GLU A 83 -3.62 -19.22 16.26
N GLN A 84 -2.30 -19.20 16.01
CA GLN A 84 -1.28 -18.98 17.04
C GLN A 84 -0.97 -17.51 17.27
N ASP A 85 -1.43 -16.62 16.40
CA ASP A 85 -1.24 -15.18 16.57
C ASP A 85 -2.26 -14.63 17.58
N GLU A 86 -1.74 -14.02 18.65
CA GLU A 86 -2.56 -13.42 19.70
C GLU A 86 -3.24 -12.12 19.23
N SER A 87 -2.79 -11.54 18.11
CA SER A 87 -3.32 -10.32 17.53
C SER A 87 -4.29 -10.62 16.39
N ARG A 88 -5.41 -9.90 16.39
CA ARG A 88 -6.39 -9.92 15.30
C ARG A 88 -6.62 -8.48 14.87
N LEU A 89 -6.35 -8.22 13.59
CA LEU A 89 -6.64 -6.92 12.99
C LEU A 89 -8.12 -6.54 13.17
N LYS A 90 -8.36 -5.45 13.89
CA LYS A 90 -9.65 -4.76 13.95
C LYS A 90 -9.96 -4.16 12.59
N HIS A 91 -11.24 -4.09 12.25
CA HIS A 91 -11.71 -3.54 10.98
C HIS A 91 -11.12 -4.24 9.74
N PHE A 92 -10.67 -5.49 9.89
CA PHE A 92 -10.17 -6.28 8.77
C PHE A 92 -11.25 -6.44 7.69
N PRO A 93 -10.96 -6.08 6.43
CA PRO A 93 -11.98 -6.06 5.39
C PRO A 93 -12.40 -7.48 4.99
N ARG A 94 -13.71 -7.70 4.82
CA ARG A 94 -14.21 -9.00 4.30
C ARG A 94 -13.78 -9.25 2.85
N ASN A 95 -13.61 -8.19 2.09
CA ASN A 95 -13.14 -8.18 0.70
C ASN A 95 -11.62 -7.93 0.63
N TYR A 96 -10.85 -8.44 1.61
CA TYR A 96 -9.40 -8.23 1.69
C TYR A 96 -8.63 -8.63 0.42
N MET A 97 -9.13 -9.61 -0.34
CA MET A 97 -8.55 -9.98 -1.64
C MET A 97 -8.53 -8.82 -2.63
N GLU A 98 -9.55 -7.97 -2.64
CA GLU A 98 -9.59 -6.80 -3.53
C GLU A 98 -8.54 -5.75 -3.14
N TYR A 99 -8.17 -5.68 -1.85
CA TYR A 99 -7.07 -4.82 -1.39
C TYR A 99 -5.71 -5.40 -1.82
N ILE A 100 -5.55 -6.72 -1.84
CA ILE A 100 -4.34 -7.39 -2.35
C ILE A 100 -4.20 -7.15 -3.86
N GLU A 101 -5.27 -7.33 -4.63
CA GLU A 101 -5.27 -7.06 -6.08
C GLU A 101 -4.82 -5.62 -6.39
N ARG A 102 -5.33 -4.64 -5.63
CA ARG A 102 -4.87 -3.25 -5.71
C ARG A 102 -3.37 -3.11 -5.47
N LEU A 103 -2.82 -3.78 -4.47
CA LEU A 103 -1.40 -3.71 -4.17
C LEU A 103 -0.54 -4.33 -5.28
N ASP A 104 -0.99 -5.47 -5.83
CA ASP A 104 -0.32 -6.16 -6.94
C ASP A 104 -0.28 -5.28 -8.19
N ASP A 105 -1.37 -4.58 -8.47
CA ASP A 105 -1.45 -3.63 -9.58
C ASP A 105 -0.61 -2.38 -9.34
N GLY A 106 -0.52 -1.90 -8.09
CA GLY A 106 0.40 -0.81 -7.72
C GLY A 106 1.87 -1.18 -7.94
N LEU A 107 2.27 -2.41 -7.60
CA LEU A 107 3.59 -2.93 -7.93
C LEU A 107 3.79 -3.02 -9.44
N SER A 108 2.83 -3.58 -10.18
CA SER A 108 2.89 -3.69 -11.64
C SER A 108 3.02 -2.32 -12.31
N ALA A 109 2.33 -1.31 -11.80
CA ALA A 109 2.46 0.07 -12.26
C ALA A 109 3.88 0.61 -12.05
N TYR A 110 4.46 0.42 -10.85
CA TYR A 110 5.78 0.96 -10.55
C TYR A 110 6.92 0.23 -11.30
N PHE A 111 6.89 -1.11 -11.31
CA PHE A 111 7.97 -1.92 -11.87
C PHE A 111 7.89 -2.10 -13.39
N CYS A 112 6.67 -2.20 -13.93
CA CYS A 112 6.44 -2.54 -15.32
C CYS A 112 5.80 -1.40 -16.12
N GLY A 113 5.37 -0.32 -15.47
CA GLY A 113 4.67 0.78 -16.13
C GLY A 113 3.25 0.40 -16.60
N VAL A 114 2.64 -0.63 -16.01
CA VAL A 114 1.30 -1.13 -16.38
C VAL A 114 0.25 -0.53 -15.44
N PHE A 115 -0.67 0.26 -15.99
CA PHE A 115 -1.74 0.92 -15.21
C PHE A 115 -3.08 0.31 -15.57
N ILE A 116 -3.77 -0.24 -14.56
CA ILE A 116 -5.12 -0.80 -14.72
C ILE A 116 -6.15 0.33 -14.63
N ASP A 117 -7.17 0.27 -15.49
CA ASP A 117 -8.29 1.23 -15.43
C ASP A 117 -9.04 1.06 -14.10
N GLU A 118 -9.05 2.13 -13.30
CA GLU A 118 -9.76 2.24 -12.02
C GLU A 118 -11.23 1.78 -12.09
N LYS A 119 -11.87 1.86 -13.27
CA LYS A 119 -13.25 1.39 -13.47
C LYS A 119 -13.41 -0.12 -13.34
N LEU A 120 -12.36 -0.90 -13.60
CA LEU A 120 -12.40 -2.37 -13.61
C LEU A 120 -12.47 -2.99 -12.21
N TYR A 121 -12.01 -2.28 -11.18
CA TYR A 121 -12.04 -2.80 -9.82
C TYR A 121 -13.45 -2.80 -9.22
N SER A 122 -13.79 -3.84 -8.46
CA SER A 122 -14.95 -3.83 -7.56
C SER A 122 -14.70 -2.90 -6.37
N LEU A 123 -13.49 -2.93 -5.80
CA LEU A 123 -13.08 -2.05 -4.70
C LEU A 123 -12.90 -0.61 -5.20
N LYS A 124 -13.74 0.30 -4.69
CA LYS A 124 -13.70 1.73 -4.96
C LYS A 124 -13.32 2.52 -3.70
N ARG A 125 -12.90 3.77 -3.91
CA ARG A 125 -12.81 4.79 -2.87
C ARG A 125 -14.15 5.43 -2.59
#